data_AF-A0A955EXU5-F1
#
_entry.id   AF-A0A955EXU5-F1
#
_cell.length_a   1.000
_cell.length_b   1.000
_cell.length_c   1.000
_cell.angle_alpha   90.00
_cell.angle_beta   90.00
_cell.angle_gamma   90.00
#
_symmetry.space_group_name_H-M   'P 1'
#
loop_
_entity.id
_entity.type
_entity.pdbx_description
1 polymer ?
#
loop_
_entity_poly.entity_id
_entity_poly.type
_entity_poly.pdbx_seq_one_letter_code
_entity_poly.pdbx_strand_id
1 'polypeptide(L)'
;IHRDLKPANVLVSEEGILKVIDFAVARTLDAEASVDLTRTGGVIGSLSYMSPEQARGSLDSVDHRTDVYAIGVVLFELIAGRCPHALEGRSWFESLRIVSTRPMPGLSLHAPRAARDLEAIVSLATAFEPSRRYASLAALAQDLRSFLRGETVMARLPTPAYLLRKGLKRHRVLVVSAAIILLLSLVAPVVSWNLYLRSEQRGELAERRARDLRRQVYLTHLAIAQQTILDGEIHVARTHLGSCPEELRHWEWRHLYRRCHRPARLLVAEKGRRSDLAFLSPSSVLASGAADAFTLWDLDAASPVRRYAGAKGFVDAFAVHDAARQIAAVDRSGFFCLWNFEGELLHTEPGSYLGAPAFGAEGRTCYLTDR
;
A
#
# COMPACT_ATOMS: atom_id res chain seq x y z
N ILE A 1 51.18 -48.21 21.74
CA ILE A 1 51.22 -47.44 23.00
C ILE A 1 52.63 -46.87 23.11
N HIS A 2 52.79 -45.59 23.42
CA HIS A 2 54.08 -44.92 23.52
C HIS A 2 54.59 -44.85 24.97
N ARG A 3 53.71 -44.66 25.96
CA ARG A 3 54.01 -44.66 27.42
C ARG A 3 54.88 -43.51 27.95
N ASP A 4 55.41 -42.65 27.09
CA ASP A 4 56.25 -41.51 27.47
C ASP A 4 56.00 -40.32 26.52
N LEU A 5 54.73 -40.05 26.20
CA LEU A 5 54.39 -38.88 25.39
C LEU A 5 54.54 -37.60 26.22
N LYS A 6 55.39 -36.70 25.76
CA LYS A 6 55.67 -35.39 26.37
C LYS A 6 56.25 -34.44 25.32
N PRO A 7 56.27 -33.12 25.57
CA PRO A 7 56.76 -32.14 24.60
C PRO A 7 58.19 -32.43 24.11
N ALA A 8 59.07 -32.91 25.00
CA ALA A 8 60.45 -33.28 24.64
C ALA A 8 60.54 -34.42 23.60
N ASN A 9 59.50 -35.25 23.47
CA ASN A 9 59.44 -36.36 22.53
C ASN A 9 58.63 -36.01 21.27
N VAL A 10 58.32 -34.71 21.07
CA VAL A 10 57.63 -34.20 19.89
C VAL A 10 58.52 -33.14 19.23
N LEU A 11 59.07 -33.47 18.06
CA LEU A 11 59.84 -32.55 17.25
C LEU A 11 58.94 -31.74 16.33
N VAL A 12 59.28 -30.47 16.14
CA VAL A 12 58.62 -29.57 15.18
C VAL A 12 59.65 -29.18 14.13
N SER A 13 59.38 -29.47 12.85
CA SER A 13 60.24 -29.00 11.75
C SER A 13 60.03 -27.51 11.46
N GLU A 14 60.92 -26.91 10.67
CA GLU A 14 60.79 -25.50 10.25
C GLU A 14 59.49 -25.26 9.45
N GLU A 15 59.00 -26.27 8.73
CA GLU A 15 57.74 -26.25 7.99
C GLU A 15 56.51 -26.50 8.88
N GLY A 16 56.70 -26.63 10.20
CA GLY A 16 55.63 -26.88 11.17
C GLY A 16 55.13 -28.32 11.21
N ILE A 17 55.88 -29.28 10.66
CA ILE A 17 55.51 -30.71 10.71
C ILE A 17 55.90 -31.28 12.05
N LEU A 18 54.94 -31.90 12.74
CA LEU A 18 55.16 -32.60 14.00
C LEU A 18 55.61 -34.04 13.76
N LYS A 19 56.70 -34.46 14.42
CA LYS A 19 57.17 -35.84 14.45
C LYS A 19 57.30 -36.31 15.89
N VAL A 20 56.71 -37.46 16.20
CA VAL A 20 56.88 -38.12 17.50
C VAL A 20 58.12 -39.00 17.44
N ILE A 21 58.96 -38.89 18.46
CA ILE A 21 60.23 -39.63 18.60
C ILE A 21 60.23 -40.44 19.90
N ASP A 22 61.22 -41.32 20.06
CA ASP A 22 61.46 -42.08 21.30
C ASP A 22 60.26 -42.94 21.77
N PHE A 23 59.72 -43.75 20.85
CA PHE A 23 58.78 -44.81 21.21
C PHE A 23 59.43 -45.71 22.28
N ALA A 24 58.88 -45.71 23.49
CA ALA A 24 59.49 -46.38 24.63
C ALA A 24 59.41 -47.91 24.49
N VAL A 25 60.40 -48.50 23.81
CA VAL A 25 60.53 -49.96 23.64
C VAL A 25 61.26 -50.62 24.83
N ALA A 26 61.84 -49.86 25.77
CA ALA A 26 62.76 -50.43 26.77
C ALA A 26 62.65 -49.86 28.20
N ARG A 27 61.44 -49.66 28.74
CA ARG A 27 61.27 -49.55 30.20
C ARG A 27 60.37 -50.66 30.71
N THR A 28 60.94 -51.85 30.76
CA THR A 28 60.59 -52.85 31.77
C THR A 28 60.83 -52.17 33.12
N LEU A 29 59.81 -52.16 33.99
CA LEU A 29 59.91 -51.62 35.34
C LEU A 29 60.76 -52.59 36.18
N ASP A 30 62.08 -52.59 35.99
CA ASP A 30 62.98 -53.23 36.94
C ASP A 30 63.06 -52.32 38.18
N ALA A 31 62.41 -52.77 39.25
CA ALA A 31 62.31 -52.08 40.53
C ALA A 31 63.65 -51.98 41.30
N GLU A 32 64.77 -52.44 40.73
CA GLU A 32 66.07 -52.50 41.39
C GLU A 32 66.98 -51.28 41.14
N ALA A 33 66.65 -50.37 40.23
CA ALA A 33 67.45 -49.16 40.00
C ALA A 33 67.12 -48.00 40.98
N SER A 34 66.76 -48.30 42.23
CA SER A 34 66.09 -47.35 43.13
C SER A 34 67.00 -46.51 44.04
N VAL A 35 68.33 -46.53 43.90
CA VAL A 35 69.22 -45.82 44.88
C VAL A 35 70.08 -44.69 44.30
N ASP A 36 70.44 -44.66 43.02
CA ASP A 36 71.34 -43.62 42.47
C ASP A 36 70.68 -42.49 41.64
N LEU A 37 69.37 -42.56 41.40
CA LEU A 37 68.69 -41.72 40.39
C LEU A 37 68.06 -40.41 40.94
N THR A 38 68.18 -40.12 42.24
CA THR A 38 67.57 -38.96 42.90
C THR A 38 68.31 -37.63 42.67
N ARG A 39 69.42 -37.61 41.91
CA ARG A 39 70.32 -36.45 41.84
C ARG A 39 70.18 -35.55 40.61
N THR A 40 69.34 -35.89 39.63
CA THR A 40 69.14 -35.10 38.41
C THR A 40 67.66 -34.84 38.13
N GLY A 41 67.24 -33.58 38.12
CA GLY A 41 65.85 -33.12 37.94
C GLY A 41 65.13 -33.55 36.66
N GLY A 42 65.77 -34.28 35.75
CA GLY A 42 65.17 -34.82 34.52
C GLY A 42 64.11 -35.91 34.76
N VAL A 43 64.14 -36.62 35.89
CA VAL A 43 63.13 -37.66 36.21
C VAL A 43 61.79 -37.04 36.63
N ILE A 44 61.82 -35.88 37.30
CA ILE A 44 60.60 -35.16 37.72
C ILE A 44 59.84 -34.61 36.50
N GLY A 45 60.53 -34.14 35.47
CA GLY A 45 59.91 -33.65 34.23
C GLY A 45 59.07 -34.70 33.50
N SER A 46 59.46 -35.98 33.57
CA SER A 46 58.68 -37.08 32.97
C SER A 46 57.45 -37.47 33.81
N LEU A 47 57.46 -37.23 35.13
CA LEU A 47 56.32 -37.54 36.00
C LEU A 47 55.10 -36.64 35.71
N SER A 48 55.33 -35.41 35.26
CA SER A 48 54.25 -34.45 34.97
C SER A 48 53.25 -34.93 33.92
N TYR A 49 53.70 -35.79 32.99
CA TYR A 49 52.88 -36.31 31.88
C TYR A 49 52.43 -37.76 32.10
N MET A 50 52.89 -38.38 33.19
CA MET A 50 52.58 -39.77 33.53
C MET A 50 51.13 -39.89 33.97
N SER A 51 50.44 -40.94 33.50
CA SER A 51 49.07 -41.20 33.95
C SER A 51 49.01 -41.74 35.38
N PRO A 52 47.88 -41.61 36.10
CA PRO A 52 47.75 -42.12 37.47
C PRO A 52 48.04 -43.62 37.58
N GLU A 53 47.64 -44.43 36.60
CA GLU A 53 47.91 -45.87 36.56
C GLU A 53 49.39 -46.21 36.32
N GLN A 54 50.09 -45.41 35.51
CA GLN A 54 51.54 -45.54 35.36
C GLN A 54 52.27 -45.16 36.66
N ALA A 55 51.83 -44.08 37.31
CA ALA A 55 52.41 -43.63 38.57
C ALA A 55 52.19 -44.61 39.74
N ARG A 56 51.15 -45.47 39.67
CA ARG A 56 50.92 -46.56 40.63
C ARG A 56 51.73 -47.83 40.34
N GLY A 57 52.37 -47.93 39.17
CA GLY A 57 53.06 -49.14 38.75
C GLY A 57 52.13 -50.32 38.41
N SER A 58 50.85 -50.06 38.15
CA SER A 58 49.85 -51.08 37.87
C SER A 58 49.92 -51.54 36.40
N LEU A 59 50.91 -52.40 36.09
CA LEU A 59 51.22 -52.89 34.73
C LEU A 59 49.99 -53.41 33.96
N ASP A 60 49.08 -54.10 34.63
CA ASP A 60 47.87 -54.69 34.01
C ASP A 60 46.83 -53.66 33.55
N SER A 61 46.94 -52.42 34.01
CA SER A 61 46.01 -51.31 33.69
C SER A 61 46.56 -50.27 32.72
N VAL A 62 47.82 -50.42 32.29
CA VAL A 62 48.48 -49.52 31.33
C VAL A 62 48.14 -49.94 29.90
N ASP A 63 47.20 -49.24 29.28
CA ASP A 63 46.79 -49.43 27.89
C ASP A 63 47.04 -48.15 27.04
N HIS A 64 46.49 -48.10 25.82
CA HIS A 64 46.62 -46.93 24.93
C HIS A 64 45.97 -45.65 25.48
N ARG A 65 45.13 -45.72 26.51
CA ARG A 65 44.50 -44.56 27.15
C ARG A 65 45.45 -43.82 28.08
N THR A 66 46.58 -44.43 28.42
CA THR A 66 47.72 -43.74 29.02
C THR A 66 48.26 -42.66 28.06
N ASP A 67 48.41 -42.98 26.78
CA ASP A 67 48.85 -42.00 25.77
C ASP A 67 47.80 -40.88 25.58
N VAL A 68 46.51 -41.21 25.68
CA VAL A 68 45.41 -40.21 25.68
C VAL A 68 45.55 -39.24 26.84
N TYR A 69 45.86 -39.73 28.04
CA TYR A 69 46.08 -38.90 29.22
C TYR A 69 47.27 -37.97 29.01
N ALA A 70 48.41 -38.50 28.56
CA ALA A 70 49.63 -37.73 28.33
C ALA A 70 49.40 -36.59 27.31
N ILE A 71 48.72 -36.86 26.19
CA ILE A 71 48.32 -35.81 25.23
C ILE A 71 47.35 -34.80 25.87
N GLY A 72 46.44 -35.24 26.73
CA GLY A 72 45.57 -34.35 27.50
C GLY A 72 46.36 -33.38 28.41
N VAL A 73 47.43 -33.86 29.05
CA VAL A 73 48.35 -33.02 29.84
C VAL A 73 49.11 -32.04 28.96
N VAL A 74 49.61 -32.47 27.80
CA VAL A 74 50.28 -31.58 26.83
C VAL A 74 49.32 -30.48 26.36
N LEU A 75 48.06 -30.84 26.05
CA LEU A 75 47.03 -29.86 25.69
C LEU A 75 46.77 -28.86 26.82
N PHE A 76 46.67 -29.34 28.06
CA PHE A 76 46.53 -28.45 29.22
C PHE A 76 47.70 -27.46 29.29
N GLU A 77 48.94 -27.95 29.18
CA GLU A 77 50.14 -27.12 29.25
C GLU A 77 50.17 -26.08 28.14
N LEU A 78 49.86 -26.46 26.90
CA LEU A 78 49.82 -25.54 25.75
C LEU A 78 48.81 -24.39 25.96
N ILE A 79 47.72 -24.64 26.69
CA ILE A 79 46.66 -23.65 26.92
C ILE A 79 46.93 -22.82 28.19
N ALA A 80 47.40 -23.47 29.26
CA ALA A 80 47.61 -22.87 30.56
C ALA A 80 49.01 -22.27 30.75
N GLY A 81 49.95 -22.60 29.87
CA GLY A 81 51.37 -22.21 29.94
C GLY A 81 52.16 -22.91 31.04
N ARG A 82 51.60 -23.96 31.66
CA ARG A 82 52.20 -24.70 32.78
C ARG A 82 51.57 -26.09 32.93
N CYS A 83 52.31 -27.01 33.53
CA CYS A 83 51.82 -28.33 33.89
C CYS A 83 50.69 -28.26 34.95
N PRO A 84 49.76 -29.22 34.95
CA PRO A 84 48.60 -29.22 35.86
C PRO A 84 48.98 -29.47 37.32
N HIS A 85 49.94 -30.36 37.58
CA HIS A 85 50.47 -30.58 38.92
C HIS A 85 51.77 -29.80 39.10
N ALA A 86 51.82 -28.95 40.14
CA ALA A 86 53.04 -28.25 40.53
C ALA A 86 53.98 -29.19 41.30
N LEU A 87 54.89 -29.84 40.56
CA LEU A 87 55.84 -30.83 41.08
C LEU A 87 57.24 -30.24 41.37
N GLU A 88 57.50 -29.00 40.95
CA GLU A 88 58.77 -28.32 41.17
C GLU A 88 59.11 -28.23 42.68
N GLY A 89 60.36 -28.54 43.02
CA GLY A 89 60.86 -28.53 44.41
C GLY A 89 60.39 -29.69 45.30
N ARG A 90 59.58 -30.63 44.78
CA ARG A 90 59.11 -31.81 45.51
C ARG A 90 60.03 -33.01 45.33
N SER A 91 60.05 -33.92 46.30
CA SER A 91 60.76 -35.19 46.16
C SER A 91 60.12 -36.08 45.08
N TRP A 92 60.88 -37.06 44.56
CA TRP A 92 60.37 -38.02 43.59
C TRP A 92 59.16 -38.80 44.13
N PHE A 93 59.26 -39.33 45.36
CA PHE A 93 58.17 -40.06 46.02
C PHE A 93 56.93 -39.19 46.25
N GLU A 94 57.12 -37.93 46.64
CA GLU A 94 56.00 -37.01 46.82
C GLU A 94 55.30 -36.68 45.50
N SER A 95 56.08 -36.47 44.43
CA SER A 95 55.56 -36.21 43.09
C SER A 95 54.78 -37.40 42.55
N LEU A 96 55.32 -38.61 42.70
CA LEU A 96 54.65 -39.86 42.33
C LEU A 96 53.33 -40.03 43.09
N ARG A 97 53.32 -39.74 44.39
CA ARG A 97 52.10 -39.76 45.22
C ARG A 97 51.05 -38.77 44.74
N ILE A 98 51.45 -37.54 44.37
CA ILE A 98 50.53 -36.53 43.85
C ILE A 98 49.85 -37.01 42.57
N VAL A 99 50.62 -37.46 41.58
CA VAL A 99 50.11 -37.91 40.28
C VAL A 99 49.22 -39.15 40.43
N SER A 100 49.57 -40.07 41.32
CA SER A 100 48.80 -41.31 41.54
C SER A 100 47.52 -41.14 42.36
N THR A 101 47.37 -40.07 43.16
CA THR A 101 46.26 -39.93 44.11
C THR A 101 45.35 -38.73 43.88
N ARG A 102 45.83 -37.69 43.18
CA ARG A 102 45.05 -36.46 42.97
C ARG A 102 44.58 -36.35 41.52
N PRO A 103 43.29 -36.05 41.28
CA PRO A 103 42.83 -35.75 39.93
C PRO A 103 43.45 -34.43 39.44
N MET A 104 43.52 -34.30 38.12
CA MET A 104 44.01 -33.08 37.49
C MET A 104 43.10 -31.89 37.83
N PRO A 105 43.63 -30.69 38.16
CA PRO A 105 42.82 -29.49 38.29
C PRO A 105 42.12 -29.14 36.97
N GLY A 106 40.96 -28.48 37.08
CA GLY A 106 40.21 -28.00 35.92
C GLY A 106 40.98 -26.91 35.15
N LEU A 107 40.91 -26.95 33.82
CA LEU A 107 41.61 -26.00 32.95
C LEU A 107 41.23 -24.54 33.25
N SER A 108 39.97 -24.27 33.58
CA SER A 108 39.49 -22.92 33.90
C SER A 108 40.17 -22.27 35.11
N LEU A 109 40.75 -23.07 36.03
CA LEU A 109 41.51 -22.55 37.16
C LEU A 109 42.79 -21.82 36.71
N HIS A 110 43.42 -22.31 35.64
CA HIS A 110 44.70 -21.80 35.15
C HIS A 110 44.54 -20.95 33.88
N ALA A 111 43.49 -21.19 33.10
CA ALA A 111 43.16 -20.49 31.86
C ALA A 111 41.65 -20.14 31.81
N PRO A 112 41.17 -19.13 32.56
CA PRO A 112 39.73 -18.82 32.68
C PRO A 112 39.08 -18.34 31.37
N ARG A 113 39.89 -17.89 30.40
CA ARG A 113 39.43 -17.47 29.07
C ARG A 113 39.35 -18.63 28.07
N ALA A 114 39.80 -19.83 28.43
CA ALA A 114 39.76 -20.99 27.55
C ALA A 114 38.30 -21.33 27.18
N ALA A 115 38.11 -21.80 25.95
CA ALA A 115 36.79 -22.21 25.49
C ALA A 115 36.28 -23.40 26.33
N ARG A 116 35.00 -23.36 26.72
CA ARG A 116 34.37 -24.43 27.52
C ARG A 116 34.42 -25.81 26.84
N ASP A 117 34.32 -25.84 25.51
CA ASP A 117 34.42 -27.08 24.74
C ASP A 117 35.85 -27.67 24.84
N LEU A 118 36.88 -26.82 24.90
CA LEU A 118 38.28 -27.23 25.06
C LEU A 118 38.57 -27.71 26.49
N GLU A 119 38.01 -27.04 27.49
CA GLU A 119 38.05 -27.51 28.89
C GLU A 119 37.42 -28.90 29.04
N ALA A 120 36.27 -29.14 28.39
CA ALA A 120 35.63 -30.45 28.39
C ALA A 120 36.52 -31.52 27.73
N ILE A 121 37.12 -31.22 26.56
CA ILE A 121 38.03 -32.15 25.87
C ILE A 121 39.21 -32.52 26.76
N VAL A 122 39.86 -31.52 27.38
CA VAL A 122 41.00 -31.74 28.28
C VAL A 122 40.55 -32.57 29.49
N SER A 123 39.45 -32.22 30.14
CA SER A 123 38.91 -32.97 31.28
C SER A 123 38.57 -34.42 30.95
N LEU A 124 38.04 -34.69 29.74
CA LEU A 124 37.73 -36.05 29.30
C LEU A 124 39.01 -36.83 28.99
N ALA A 125 39.98 -36.22 28.30
CA ALA A 125 41.26 -36.86 28.00
C ALA A 125 42.05 -37.22 29.25
N THR A 126 42.00 -36.37 30.29
CA THR A 126 42.75 -36.54 31.54
C THR A 126 41.91 -37.09 32.69
N ALA A 127 40.78 -37.74 32.41
CA ALA A 127 39.95 -38.34 33.45
C ALA A 127 40.78 -39.32 34.32
N PHE A 128 40.55 -39.31 35.63
CA PHE A 128 41.39 -40.07 36.56
C PHE A 128 41.32 -41.58 36.29
N GLU A 129 40.11 -42.13 36.16
CA GLU A 129 39.92 -43.51 35.71
C GLU A 129 40.13 -43.65 34.20
N PRO A 130 40.96 -44.61 33.72
CA PRO A 130 41.18 -44.82 32.29
C PRO A 130 39.89 -45.08 31.51
N SER A 131 38.93 -45.80 32.08
CA SER A 131 37.65 -46.13 31.45
C SER A 131 36.77 -44.91 31.13
N ARG A 132 37.01 -43.78 31.78
CA ARG A 132 36.30 -42.52 31.54
C ARG A 132 36.95 -41.64 30.49
N ARG A 133 38.13 -42.01 29.98
CA ARG A 133 38.84 -41.26 28.94
C ARG A 133 38.28 -41.58 27.56
N TYR A 134 38.76 -40.85 26.54
CA TYR A 134 38.51 -41.23 25.16
C TYR A 134 38.95 -42.68 24.91
N ALA A 135 38.13 -43.40 24.15
CA ALA A 135 38.42 -44.78 23.80
C ALA A 135 39.69 -44.92 22.95
N SER A 136 40.14 -43.87 22.24
CA SER A 136 41.36 -43.85 21.45
C SER A 136 41.87 -42.41 21.21
N LEU A 137 43.14 -42.28 20.82
CA LEU A 137 43.71 -41.00 20.35
C LEU A 137 42.99 -40.48 19.10
N ALA A 138 42.48 -41.36 18.24
CA ALA A 138 41.70 -40.96 17.07
C ALA A 138 40.39 -40.27 17.47
N ALA A 139 39.73 -40.74 18.54
CA ALA A 139 38.53 -40.10 19.07
C ALA A 139 38.84 -38.71 19.67
N LEU A 140 39.94 -38.57 20.41
CA LEU A 140 40.43 -37.27 20.90
C LEU A 140 40.74 -36.32 19.72
N ALA A 141 41.48 -36.78 18.72
CA ALA A 141 41.84 -35.99 17.54
C ALA A 141 40.61 -35.54 16.75
N GLN A 142 39.61 -36.41 16.62
CA GLN A 142 38.34 -36.04 15.99
C GLN A 142 37.64 -34.94 16.76
N ASP A 143 37.62 -35.01 18.09
CA ASP A 143 36.96 -34.00 18.92
C ASP A 143 37.66 -32.63 18.84
N LEU A 144 38.99 -32.61 18.78
CA LEU A 144 39.78 -31.41 18.52
C LEU A 144 39.49 -30.82 17.13
N ARG A 145 39.38 -31.65 16.08
CA ARG A 145 38.99 -31.19 14.75
C ARG A 145 37.58 -30.61 14.74
N SER A 146 36.63 -31.26 15.42
CA SER A 146 35.27 -30.74 15.61
C SER A 146 35.29 -29.39 16.31
N PHE A 147 36.10 -29.23 17.37
CA PHE A 147 36.29 -27.96 18.05
C PHE A 147 36.83 -26.86 17.11
N LEU A 148 37.89 -27.16 16.34
CA LEU A 148 38.49 -26.22 15.38
C LEU A 148 37.52 -25.81 14.26
N ARG A 149 36.65 -26.72 13.81
CA ARG A 149 35.57 -26.42 12.85
C ARG A 149 34.37 -25.71 13.48
N GLY A 150 34.37 -25.51 14.80
CA GLY A 150 33.24 -24.93 15.53
C GLY A 150 32.03 -25.87 15.64
N GLU A 151 32.19 -27.17 15.42
CA GLU A 151 31.17 -28.21 15.53
C GLU A 151 30.98 -28.70 16.97
N THR A 152 29.97 -29.53 17.20
CA THR A 152 29.72 -30.08 18.53
C THR A 152 30.79 -31.10 18.92
N VAL A 153 31.34 -30.95 20.13
CA VAL A 153 32.30 -31.91 20.70
C VAL A 153 31.60 -33.02 21.49
N MET A 154 32.15 -34.24 21.47
CA MET A 154 31.69 -35.38 22.25
C MET A 154 31.94 -35.21 23.75
N ALA A 155 33.01 -34.48 24.12
CA ALA A 155 33.37 -34.25 25.51
C ALA A 155 32.30 -33.53 26.34
N ARG A 156 31.35 -32.86 25.67
CA ARG A 156 30.32 -32.06 26.32
C ARG A 156 28.96 -32.73 26.17
N LEU A 157 28.21 -32.87 27.27
CA LEU A 157 26.85 -33.40 27.20
C LEU A 157 26.00 -32.56 26.23
N PRO A 158 25.29 -33.21 25.29
CA PRO A 158 24.43 -32.53 24.35
C PRO A 158 23.23 -31.92 25.09
N THR A 159 23.29 -30.62 25.34
CA THR A 159 22.13 -29.86 25.83
C THR A 159 21.37 -29.25 24.65
N PRO A 160 20.02 -29.21 24.67
CA PRO A 160 19.24 -28.67 23.55
C PRO A 160 19.65 -27.24 23.16
N ALA A 161 19.93 -26.39 24.15
CA ALA A 161 20.40 -25.02 23.93
C ALA A 161 21.78 -24.95 23.24
N TYR A 162 22.69 -25.85 23.58
CA TYR A 162 24.01 -25.93 22.96
C TYR A 162 23.93 -26.35 21.49
N LEU A 163 23.13 -27.38 21.19
CA LEU A 163 22.88 -27.85 19.83
C LEU A 163 22.22 -26.76 18.98
N LEU A 164 21.19 -26.10 19.53
CA LEU A 164 20.49 -25.00 18.86
C LEU A 164 21.44 -23.84 18.55
N ARG A 165 22.26 -23.40 19.52
CA ARG A 165 23.22 -22.31 19.33
C ARG A 165 24.27 -22.63 18.27
N LYS A 166 24.83 -23.84 18.29
CA LYS A 166 25.79 -24.30 17.26
C LYS A 166 25.12 -24.39 15.89
N GLY A 167 23.89 -24.90 15.82
CA GLY A 167 23.08 -24.98 14.60
C GLY A 167 22.77 -23.60 14.00
N LEU A 168 22.30 -22.66 14.82
CA LEU A 168 22.04 -21.27 14.43
C LEU A 168 23.30 -20.58 13.90
N LYS A 169 24.45 -20.78 14.55
CA LYS A 169 25.74 -20.24 14.06
C LYS A 169 26.17 -20.86 12.74
N ARG A 170 26.00 -22.18 12.58
CA ARG A 170 26.35 -22.91 11.34
C ARG A 170 25.49 -22.46 10.16
N HIS A 171 24.21 -22.20 10.39
CA HIS A 171 23.25 -21.81 9.35
C HIS A 171 22.81 -20.34 9.45
N ARG A 172 23.72 -19.45 9.86
CA ARG A 172 23.39 -18.02 10.12
C ARG A 172 22.66 -17.34 8.96
N VAL A 173 23.06 -17.63 7.72
CA VAL A 173 22.49 -17.00 6.52
C VAL A 173 21.04 -17.43 6.33
N LEU A 174 20.77 -18.74 6.42
CA LEU A 174 19.41 -19.30 6.30
C LEU A 174 18.49 -18.79 7.40
N VAL A 175 18.99 -18.69 8.63
CA VAL A 175 18.22 -18.19 9.78
C VAL A 175 17.87 -16.72 9.58
N VAL A 176 18.84 -15.89 9.18
CA VAL A 176 18.60 -14.46 8.93
C VAL A 176 17.62 -14.26 7.77
N SER A 177 17.78 -15.02 6.66
CA SER A 177 16.83 -14.94 5.55
C SER A 177 15.43 -15.37 5.95
N ALA A 178 15.29 -16.45 6.74
CA ALA A 178 13.99 -16.89 7.22
C ALA A 178 13.33 -15.85 8.14
N ALA A 179 14.11 -15.20 9.00
CA ALA A 179 13.62 -14.12 9.86
C ALA A 179 13.15 -12.90 9.05
N ILE A 180 13.87 -12.52 7.99
CA ILE A 180 13.48 -11.42 7.10
C ILE A 180 12.19 -11.78 6.35
N ILE A 181 12.09 -12.99 5.79
CA ILE A 181 10.89 -13.45 5.11
C ILE A 181 9.69 -13.45 6.05
N LEU A 182 9.87 -13.95 7.28
CA LEU A 182 8.83 -13.93 8.31
C LEU A 182 8.40 -12.49 8.64
N LEU A 183 9.35 -11.57 8.84
CA LEU A 183 9.06 -10.17 9.10
C LEU A 183 8.27 -9.53 7.95
N LEU A 184 8.70 -9.74 6.70
CA LEU A 184 8.01 -9.23 5.52
C LEU A 184 6.59 -9.81 5.40
N SER A 185 6.41 -11.10 5.69
CA SER A 185 5.11 -11.77 5.66
C SER A 185 4.13 -11.24 6.72
N LEU A 186 4.64 -10.70 7.83
CA LEU A 186 3.84 -10.10 8.90
C LEU A 186 3.53 -8.62 8.62
N VAL A 187 4.48 -7.88 8.03
CA VAL A 187 4.32 -6.45 7.76
C VAL A 187 3.45 -6.20 6.51
N ALA A 188 3.60 -6.99 5.46
CA ALA A 188 2.90 -6.78 4.19
C ALA A 188 1.35 -6.78 4.34
N PRO A 189 0.72 -7.70 5.10
CA PRO A 189 -0.73 -7.67 5.29
C PRO A 189 -1.21 -6.42 6.02
N VAL A 190 -0.45 -5.95 7.03
CA VAL A 190 -0.80 -4.75 7.80
C VAL A 190 -0.75 -3.51 6.92
N VAL A 191 0.29 -3.38 6.09
CA VAL A 191 0.42 -2.29 5.12
C VAL A 191 -0.70 -2.37 4.08
N SER A 192 -0.93 -3.56 3.51
CA SER A 192 -1.98 -3.78 2.51
C SER A 192 -3.36 -3.43 3.06
N TRP A 193 -3.67 -3.84 4.29
CA TRP A 193 -4.92 -3.51 4.98
C TRP A 193 -5.08 -2.00 5.18
N ASN A 194 -4.01 -1.31 5.60
CA ASN A 194 -4.05 0.14 5.80
C ASN A 194 -4.28 0.90 4.47
N LEU A 195 -3.64 0.43 3.38
CA LEU A 195 -3.84 0.99 2.05
C LEU A 195 -5.26 0.74 1.54
N TYR A 196 -5.80 -0.46 1.78
CA TYR A 196 -7.18 -0.81 1.43
C TYR A 196 -8.18 0.14 2.11
N LEU A 197 -8.09 0.31 3.43
CA LEU A 197 -8.98 1.21 4.18
C LEU A 197 -8.89 2.67 3.71
N ARG A 198 -7.68 3.15 3.38
CA ARG A 198 -7.49 4.51 2.83
C ARG A 198 -8.12 4.67 1.45
N SER A 199 -8.17 3.59 0.65
CA SER A 199 -8.77 3.63 -0.69
C SER A 199 -10.28 3.79 -0.63
N GLU A 200 -10.93 3.10 0.30
CA GLU A 200 -12.38 3.16 0.51
C GLU A 200 -12.82 4.55 0.98
N GLN A 201 -12.11 5.13 1.94
CA GLN A 201 -12.38 6.49 2.44
C GLN A 201 -12.26 7.57 1.34
N ARG A 202 -11.35 7.38 0.38
CA ARG A 202 -11.20 8.32 -0.74
C ARG A 202 -12.39 8.25 -1.70
N GLY A 203 -12.94 7.06 -1.92
CA GLY A 203 -14.13 6.84 -2.75
C GLY A 203 -15.34 7.57 -2.18
N GLU A 204 -15.67 7.33 -0.91
CA GLU A 204 -16.83 7.96 -0.27
C GLU A 204 -16.72 9.49 -0.24
N LEU A 205 -15.52 10.02 0.04
CA LEU A 205 -15.32 11.47 0.09
C LEU A 205 -15.49 12.12 -1.28
N ALA A 206 -15.04 11.46 -2.35
CA ALA A 206 -15.22 11.93 -3.71
C ALA A 206 -16.70 11.96 -4.10
N GLU A 207 -17.47 10.93 -3.75
CA GLU A 207 -18.91 10.89 -4.01
C GLU A 207 -19.69 11.94 -3.24
N ARG A 208 -19.35 12.19 -1.97
CA ARG A 208 -19.98 13.25 -1.16
C ARG A 208 -19.72 14.63 -1.79
N ARG A 209 -18.47 14.93 -2.15
CA ARG A 209 -18.10 16.18 -2.83
C ARG A 209 -18.82 16.35 -4.17
N ALA A 210 -18.94 15.28 -4.96
CA ALA A 210 -19.66 15.32 -6.22
C ALA A 210 -21.16 15.63 -6.02
N ARG A 211 -21.79 15.04 -4.99
CA ARG A 211 -23.19 15.34 -4.62
C ARG A 211 -23.36 16.78 -4.16
N ASP A 212 -22.46 17.29 -3.32
CA ASP A 212 -22.52 18.65 -2.80
C ASP A 212 -22.37 19.69 -3.93
N LEU A 213 -21.42 19.48 -4.86
CA LEU A 213 -21.24 20.34 -6.04
C LEU A 213 -22.49 20.34 -6.93
N ARG A 214 -23.07 19.17 -7.22
CA ARG A 214 -24.32 19.06 -7.99
C ARG A 214 -25.46 19.84 -7.34
N ARG A 215 -25.58 19.77 -6.01
CA ARG A 215 -26.61 20.50 -5.26
C ARG A 215 -26.38 22.00 -5.28
N GLN A 216 -25.14 22.46 -5.17
CA GLN A 216 -24.80 23.89 -5.27
C GLN A 216 -25.14 24.46 -6.65
N VAL A 217 -24.77 23.76 -7.72
CA VAL A 217 -25.13 24.15 -9.09
C VAL A 217 -26.65 24.23 -9.24
N TYR A 218 -27.39 23.23 -8.76
CA TYR A 218 -28.85 23.22 -8.79
C TYR A 218 -29.47 24.43 -8.07
N LEU A 219 -29.04 24.73 -6.84
CA LEU A 219 -29.53 25.88 -6.08
C LEU A 219 -29.22 27.20 -6.79
N THR A 220 -28.06 27.30 -7.44
CA THR A 220 -27.67 28.48 -8.22
C THR A 220 -28.64 28.68 -9.40
N HIS A 221 -28.97 27.62 -10.15
CA HIS A 221 -29.96 27.70 -11.22
C HIS A 221 -31.35 28.10 -10.73
N LEU A 222 -31.80 27.59 -9.58
CA LEU A 222 -33.07 28.01 -8.99
C LEU A 222 -33.09 29.49 -8.59
N ALA A 223 -32.00 29.98 -8.00
CA ALA A 223 -31.87 31.38 -7.60
C ALA A 223 -31.93 32.31 -8.82
N ILE A 224 -31.19 31.98 -9.88
CA ILE A 224 -31.23 32.74 -11.15
C ILE A 224 -32.63 32.69 -11.77
N ALA A 225 -33.27 31.51 -11.80
CA ALA A 225 -34.62 31.37 -12.32
C ALA A 225 -35.64 32.19 -11.51
N GLN A 226 -35.52 32.23 -10.18
CA GLN A 226 -36.39 33.04 -9.34
C GLN A 226 -36.21 34.54 -9.61
N GLN A 227 -34.96 35.01 -9.73
CA GLN A 227 -34.67 36.41 -10.00
C GLN A 227 -35.20 36.84 -11.37
N THR A 228 -34.91 36.06 -12.41
CA THR A 228 -35.37 36.35 -13.78
C THR A 228 -36.90 36.29 -13.95
N ILE A 229 -37.61 35.48 -13.13
CA ILE A 229 -39.08 35.53 -13.06
C ILE A 229 -39.57 36.87 -12.49
N LEU A 230 -38.89 37.41 -11.48
CA LEU A 230 -39.24 38.70 -10.90
C LEU A 230 -38.98 39.85 -11.87
N ASP A 231 -37.92 39.75 -12.67
CA ASP A 231 -37.54 40.73 -13.68
C ASP A 231 -38.41 40.66 -14.95
N GLY A 232 -39.31 39.66 -15.06
CA GLY A 232 -40.22 39.49 -16.19
C GLY A 232 -39.65 38.69 -17.38
N GLU A 233 -38.39 38.26 -17.30
CA GLU A 233 -37.70 37.50 -18.34
C GLU A 233 -38.03 36.00 -18.29
N ILE A 234 -39.29 35.65 -18.58
CA ILE A 234 -39.80 34.27 -18.45
C ILE A 234 -39.05 33.26 -19.32
N HIS A 235 -38.55 33.68 -20.49
CA HIS A 235 -37.78 32.79 -21.37
C HIS A 235 -36.44 32.38 -20.74
N VAL A 236 -35.71 33.34 -20.14
CA VAL A 236 -34.42 33.08 -19.47
C VAL A 236 -34.61 32.17 -18.26
N ALA A 237 -35.66 32.42 -17.46
CA ALA A 237 -36.01 31.56 -16.33
C ALA A 237 -36.27 30.11 -16.76
N ARG A 238 -36.94 29.88 -17.90
CA ARG A 238 -37.18 28.53 -18.44
C ARG A 238 -35.89 27.83 -18.85
N THR A 239 -34.94 28.54 -19.44
CA THR A 239 -33.63 27.97 -19.82
C THR A 239 -32.84 27.52 -18.61
N HIS A 240 -32.79 28.32 -17.54
CA HIS A 240 -32.12 27.92 -16.30
C HIS A 240 -32.82 26.75 -15.59
N LEU A 241 -34.16 26.73 -15.56
CA LEU A 241 -34.91 25.59 -15.02
C LEU A 241 -34.73 24.32 -15.86
N GLY A 242 -34.61 24.43 -17.19
CA GLY A 242 -34.32 23.31 -18.09
C GLY A 242 -32.94 22.70 -17.89
N SER A 243 -31.96 23.52 -17.47
CA SER A 243 -30.59 23.10 -17.18
C SER A 243 -30.45 22.32 -15.86
N CYS A 244 -31.46 22.35 -14.98
CA CYS A 244 -31.44 21.60 -13.74
C CYS A 244 -31.55 20.07 -13.98
N PRO A 245 -30.66 19.25 -13.37
CA PRO A 245 -30.74 17.79 -13.46
C PRO A 245 -32.08 17.24 -12.96
N GLU A 246 -32.62 16.22 -13.62
CA GLU A 246 -33.96 15.66 -13.31
C GLU A 246 -34.05 15.10 -11.89
N GLU A 247 -32.98 14.46 -11.43
CA GLU A 247 -32.85 13.83 -10.11
C GLU A 247 -33.07 14.81 -8.94
N LEU A 248 -32.78 16.10 -9.16
CA LEU A 248 -32.88 17.15 -8.15
C LEU A 248 -34.14 18.01 -8.31
N ARG A 249 -35.05 17.71 -9.26
CA ARG A 249 -36.27 18.50 -9.50
C ARG A 249 -37.35 18.18 -8.46
N HIS A 250 -37.20 18.77 -7.28
CA HIS A 250 -38.15 18.66 -6.18
C HIS A 250 -39.27 19.73 -6.26
N TRP A 251 -39.83 20.13 -5.12
CA TRP A 251 -40.98 21.01 -5.06
C TRP A 251 -40.66 22.45 -5.50
N GLU A 252 -39.44 22.91 -5.21
CA GLU A 252 -38.92 24.25 -5.53
C GLU A 252 -38.94 24.48 -7.05
N TRP A 253 -38.34 23.53 -7.77
CA TRP A 253 -38.32 23.54 -9.23
C TRP A 253 -39.74 23.55 -9.80
N ARG A 254 -40.63 22.67 -9.31
CA ARG A 254 -42.03 22.59 -9.79
C ARG A 254 -42.83 23.85 -9.48
N HIS A 255 -42.50 24.54 -8.39
CA HIS A 255 -43.13 25.80 -8.03
C HIS A 255 -42.72 26.90 -9.03
N LEU A 256 -41.41 27.09 -9.26
CA LEU A 256 -40.91 28.09 -10.21
C LEU A 256 -41.36 27.78 -11.64
N TYR A 257 -41.29 26.50 -12.05
CA TYR A 257 -41.73 26.07 -13.37
C TYR A 257 -43.21 26.39 -13.63
N ARG A 258 -44.08 26.17 -12.64
CA ARG A 258 -45.51 26.54 -12.74
C ARG A 258 -45.71 28.05 -12.86
N ARG A 259 -44.88 28.86 -12.20
CA ARG A 259 -44.95 30.33 -12.33
C ARG A 259 -44.59 30.80 -13.74
N CYS A 260 -43.66 30.12 -14.41
CA CYS A 260 -43.35 30.38 -15.83
C CYS A 260 -44.46 29.94 -16.80
N HIS A 261 -45.43 29.13 -16.36
CA HIS A 261 -46.48 28.53 -17.21
C HIS A 261 -47.89 29.05 -16.87
N ARG A 262 -48.03 30.26 -16.30
CA ARG A 262 -49.36 30.85 -16.13
C ARG A 262 -50.08 30.89 -17.49
N PRO A 263 -51.33 30.40 -17.58
CA PRO A 263 -52.01 30.26 -18.87
C PRO A 263 -52.17 31.63 -19.54
N ALA A 264 -52.00 31.64 -20.86
CA ALA A 264 -52.25 32.79 -21.71
C ALA A 264 -53.62 33.40 -21.37
N ARG A 265 -53.68 34.74 -21.29
CA ARG A 265 -54.91 35.49 -21.02
C ARG A 265 -55.90 35.19 -22.17
N LEU A 266 -57.03 34.54 -21.87
CA LEU A 266 -58.09 34.32 -22.84
C LEU A 266 -58.90 35.62 -22.99
N LEU A 267 -58.71 36.33 -24.10
CA LEU A 267 -59.55 37.47 -24.48
C LEU A 267 -60.68 36.97 -25.38
N VAL A 268 -61.93 37.14 -24.96
CA VAL A 268 -63.12 36.79 -25.75
C VAL A 268 -63.66 38.07 -26.39
N ALA A 269 -63.32 38.30 -27.65
CA ALA A 269 -63.81 39.41 -28.45
C ALA A 269 -65.09 39.01 -29.21
N GLU A 270 -66.23 39.61 -28.84
CA GLU A 270 -67.56 39.60 -29.47
C GLU A 270 -68.26 38.24 -29.81
N LYS A 271 -69.60 38.20 -29.67
CA LYS A 271 -70.45 37.06 -30.09
C LYS A 271 -70.92 37.28 -31.54
N GLY A 272 -70.24 36.66 -32.50
CA GLY A 272 -70.60 36.70 -33.93
C GLY A 272 -70.04 35.52 -34.73
N ARG A 273 -70.54 35.31 -35.96
CA ARG A 273 -70.05 34.25 -36.87
C ARG A 273 -68.60 34.57 -37.29
N ARG A 274 -67.70 33.61 -36.98
CA ARG A 274 -66.23 33.56 -37.15
C ARG A 274 -65.60 34.42 -38.25
N SER A 275 -64.56 35.15 -37.87
CA SER A 275 -63.50 35.75 -38.70
C SER A 275 -62.11 35.32 -38.21
N ASP A 276 -61.16 35.30 -39.13
CA ASP A 276 -59.74 35.07 -38.86
C ASP A 276 -59.13 36.17 -37.98
N LEU A 277 -58.13 35.78 -37.18
CA LEU A 277 -57.41 36.64 -36.26
C LEU A 277 -56.00 36.88 -36.79
N ALA A 278 -55.62 38.15 -36.98
CA ALA A 278 -54.27 38.53 -37.36
C ALA A 278 -53.58 39.25 -36.19
N PHE A 279 -52.43 38.72 -35.79
CA PHE A 279 -51.57 39.37 -34.79
C PHE A 279 -50.74 40.46 -35.46
N LEU A 280 -50.81 41.66 -34.92
CA LEU A 280 -49.95 42.76 -35.31
C LEU A 280 -48.71 42.70 -34.41
N SER A 281 -47.55 42.56 -35.02
CA SER A 281 -46.28 42.72 -34.33
C SER A 281 -45.61 43.99 -34.87
N PRO A 282 -45.02 44.86 -34.03
CA PRO A 282 -44.75 44.69 -32.59
C PRO A 282 -45.68 45.46 -31.64
N SER A 283 -46.62 46.25 -32.14
CA SER A 283 -47.63 46.91 -31.31
C SER A 283 -48.68 45.87 -30.89
N SER A 284 -48.84 45.60 -29.59
CA SER A 284 -49.77 44.69 -28.91
C SER A 284 -51.25 44.81 -29.36
N VAL A 285 -51.55 44.62 -30.65
CA VAL A 285 -52.84 44.92 -31.25
C VAL A 285 -53.30 43.71 -32.04
N LEU A 286 -54.56 43.32 -31.83
CA LEU A 286 -55.19 42.21 -32.51
C LEU A 286 -56.27 42.75 -33.45
N ALA A 287 -56.20 42.38 -34.73
CA ALA A 287 -57.28 42.65 -35.67
C ALA A 287 -58.28 41.49 -35.66
N SER A 288 -59.58 41.80 -35.55
CA SER A 288 -60.68 40.85 -35.65
C SER A 288 -61.66 41.31 -36.71
N GLY A 289 -61.92 40.47 -37.71
CA GLY A 289 -62.87 40.76 -38.79
C GLY A 289 -64.33 40.67 -38.34
N ALA A 290 -65.23 41.31 -39.07
CA ALA A 290 -66.67 41.20 -38.95
C ALA A 290 -67.30 41.26 -40.36
N ALA A 291 -68.62 41.15 -40.44
CA ALA A 291 -69.33 40.99 -41.72
C ALA A 291 -69.20 42.18 -42.69
N ASP A 292 -69.04 43.40 -42.17
CA ASP A 292 -68.95 44.66 -42.93
C ASP A 292 -67.82 45.59 -42.45
N ALA A 293 -67.04 45.12 -41.47
CA ALA A 293 -66.07 45.92 -40.73
C ALA A 293 -64.98 45.02 -40.13
N PHE A 294 -63.92 45.61 -39.59
CA PHE A 294 -63.02 44.93 -38.67
C PHE A 294 -62.69 45.84 -37.49
N THR A 295 -62.33 45.25 -36.36
CA THR A 295 -62.02 45.95 -35.11
C THR A 295 -60.58 45.67 -34.71
N LEU A 296 -59.84 46.72 -34.39
CA LEU A 296 -58.54 46.63 -33.74
C LEU A 296 -58.72 46.62 -32.22
N TRP A 297 -58.04 45.69 -31.55
CA TRP A 297 -58.07 45.50 -30.11
C TRP A 297 -56.69 45.75 -29.54
N ASP A 298 -56.60 46.52 -28.46
CA ASP A 298 -55.38 46.63 -27.67
C ASP A 298 -55.32 45.44 -26.71
N LEU A 299 -54.28 44.61 -26.85
CA LEU A 299 -54.05 43.41 -26.05
C LEU A 299 -53.63 43.73 -24.61
N ASP A 300 -53.02 44.89 -24.38
CA ASP A 300 -52.60 45.33 -23.05
C ASP A 300 -53.79 45.88 -22.26
N ALA A 301 -54.64 46.69 -22.92
CA ALA A 301 -55.83 47.30 -22.33
C ALA A 301 -57.10 46.43 -22.41
N ALA A 302 -57.10 45.36 -23.20
CA ALA A 302 -58.26 44.49 -23.46
C ALA A 302 -59.53 45.25 -23.92
N SER A 303 -59.35 46.33 -24.67
CA SER A 303 -60.44 47.19 -25.13
C SER A 303 -60.37 47.42 -26.65
N PRO A 304 -61.51 47.63 -27.33
CA PRO A 304 -61.50 47.93 -28.75
C PRO A 304 -60.93 49.33 -28.97
N VAL A 305 -59.87 49.43 -29.76
CA VAL A 305 -59.23 50.71 -30.12
C VAL A 305 -60.09 51.45 -31.12
N ARG A 306 -60.49 50.78 -32.21
CA ARG A 306 -61.23 51.39 -33.31
C ARG A 306 -61.87 50.32 -34.21
N ARG A 307 -63.05 50.64 -34.75
CA ARG A 307 -63.76 49.86 -35.77
C ARG A 307 -63.63 50.53 -37.13
N TYR A 308 -63.27 49.77 -38.15
CA TYR A 308 -63.09 50.20 -39.53
C TYR A 308 -64.23 49.61 -40.37
N ALA A 309 -65.09 50.47 -40.91
CA ALA A 309 -66.21 50.08 -41.75
C ALA A 309 -65.93 50.43 -43.22
N GLY A 310 -66.55 49.70 -44.16
CA GLY A 310 -66.42 49.98 -45.60
C GLY A 310 -66.03 48.77 -46.47
N ALA A 311 -65.90 47.59 -45.87
CA ALA A 311 -65.84 46.35 -46.64
C ALA A 311 -67.22 46.01 -47.21
N LYS A 312 -67.28 45.45 -48.42
CA LYS A 312 -68.54 45.07 -49.06
C LYS A 312 -69.03 43.70 -48.62
N GLY A 313 -68.14 42.86 -48.10
CA GLY A 313 -68.45 41.57 -47.52
C GLY A 313 -67.57 41.24 -46.33
N PHE A 314 -67.68 39.97 -45.92
CA PHE A 314 -67.00 39.45 -44.74
C PHE A 314 -65.49 39.49 -44.94
N VAL A 315 -64.78 40.21 -44.06
CA VAL A 315 -63.33 40.37 -44.19
C VAL A 315 -62.61 39.17 -43.58
N ASP A 316 -61.97 38.38 -44.43
CA ASP A 316 -61.33 37.12 -44.06
C ASP A 316 -59.80 37.25 -43.96
N ALA A 317 -59.18 38.23 -44.62
CA ALA A 317 -57.73 38.32 -44.65
C ALA A 317 -57.24 39.76 -44.50
N PHE A 318 -56.25 39.95 -43.63
CA PHE A 318 -55.73 41.27 -43.26
C PHE A 318 -54.20 41.28 -43.32
N ALA A 319 -53.67 42.44 -43.68
CA ALA A 319 -52.27 42.77 -43.56
C ALA A 319 -52.15 44.17 -43.01
N VAL A 320 -51.11 44.40 -42.23
CA VAL A 320 -50.85 45.72 -41.65
C VAL A 320 -49.38 46.01 -41.79
N HIS A 321 -49.09 47.27 -42.11
CA HIS A 321 -47.75 47.79 -42.14
C HIS A 321 -47.62 48.89 -41.08
N ASP A 322 -46.97 48.55 -39.97
CA ASP A 322 -46.88 49.40 -38.78
C ASP A 322 -46.15 50.72 -39.06
N ALA A 323 -44.97 50.66 -39.69
CA ALA A 323 -44.16 51.85 -39.98
C ALA A 323 -44.84 52.84 -40.95
N ALA A 324 -45.72 52.34 -41.83
CA ALA A 324 -46.47 53.19 -42.76
C ALA A 324 -47.87 53.56 -42.22
N ARG A 325 -48.26 53.01 -41.07
CA ARG A 325 -49.60 53.12 -40.47
C ARG A 325 -50.71 52.82 -41.48
N GLN A 326 -50.57 51.71 -42.21
CA GLN A 326 -51.53 51.26 -43.22
C GLN A 326 -52.07 49.86 -42.92
N ILE A 327 -53.34 49.65 -43.26
CA ILE A 327 -54.06 48.40 -43.07
C ILE A 327 -54.70 48.01 -44.39
N ALA A 328 -54.32 46.86 -44.92
CA ALA A 328 -54.91 46.27 -46.11
C ALA A 328 -55.80 45.10 -45.69
N ALA A 329 -56.96 44.97 -46.31
CA ALA A 329 -57.81 43.81 -46.13
C ALA A 329 -58.48 43.39 -47.42
N VAL A 330 -58.75 42.09 -47.52
CA VAL A 330 -59.50 41.49 -48.62
C VAL A 330 -60.72 40.80 -48.03
N ASP A 331 -61.89 41.11 -48.59
CA ASP A 331 -63.12 40.43 -48.21
C ASP A 331 -63.36 39.14 -49.01
N ARG A 332 -64.31 38.31 -48.57
CA ARG A 332 -64.68 37.05 -49.25
C ARG A 332 -65.07 37.19 -50.70
N SER A 333 -65.54 38.37 -51.10
CA SER A 333 -65.93 38.64 -52.48
C SER A 333 -64.73 38.95 -53.38
N GLY A 334 -63.52 39.05 -52.81
CA GLY A 334 -62.30 39.45 -53.50
C GLY A 334 -62.12 40.97 -53.55
N PHE A 335 -62.91 41.74 -52.79
CA PHE A 335 -62.80 43.19 -52.75
C PHE A 335 -61.63 43.61 -51.86
N PHE A 336 -60.70 44.39 -52.42
CA PHE A 336 -59.57 44.91 -51.69
C PHE A 336 -59.86 46.31 -51.15
N CYS A 337 -59.49 46.52 -49.89
CA CYS A 337 -59.57 47.80 -49.22
C CYS A 337 -58.27 48.12 -48.48
N LEU A 338 -57.87 49.39 -48.54
CA LEU A 338 -56.71 49.93 -47.83
C LEU A 338 -57.15 51.12 -46.98
N TRP A 339 -56.77 51.12 -45.70
CA TRP A 339 -57.03 52.18 -44.74
C TRP A 339 -55.73 52.72 -44.12
N ASN A 340 -55.76 53.96 -43.63
CA ASN A 340 -54.79 54.43 -42.63
C ASN A 340 -55.26 54.05 -41.20
N PHE A 341 -54.39 54.21 -40.20
CA PHE A 341 -54.74 53.94 -38.79
C PHE A 341 -55.75 54.94 -38.21
N GLU A 342 -55.96 56.07 -38.88
CA GLU A 342 -56.91 57.10 -38.49
C GLU A 342 -58.35 56.73 -38.90
N GLY A 343 -58.53 55.69 -39.72
CA GLY A 343 -59.84 55.16 -40.13
C GLY A 343 -60.31 55.63 -41.51
N GLU A 344 -59.48 56.36 -42.24
CA GLU A 344 -59.78 56.83 -43.59
C GLU A 344 -59.44 55.74 -44.61
N LEU A 345 -60.37 55.52 -45.53
CA LEU A 345 -60.22 54.60 -46.64
C LEU A 345 -59.34 55.25 -47.72
N LEU A 346 -58.11 54.75 -47.86
CA LEU A 346 -57.10 55.26 -48.79
C LEU A 346 -57.32 54.76 -50.22
N HIS A 347 -57.71 53.49 -50.37
CA HIS A 347 -57.88 52.88 -51.68
C HIS A 347 -58.84 51.70 -51.62
N THR A 348 -59.58 51.49 -52.72
CA THR A 348 -60.39 50.28 -52.92
C THR A 348 -60.27 49.81 -54.35
N GLU A 349 -60.09 48.50 -54.53
CA GLU A 349 -59.99 47.88 -55.84
C GLU A 349 -60.95 46.68 -55.91
N PRO A 350 -61.91 46.68 -56.86
CA PRO A 350 -62.74 45.51 -57.10
C PRO A 350 -61.93 44.47 -57.87
N GLY A 351 -61.73 43.29 -57.29
CA GLY A 351 -61.05 42.17 -57.93
C GLY A 351 -61.59 40.83 -57.44
N SER A 352 -60.94 39.74 -57.85
CA SER A 352 -61.21 38.39 -57.37
C SER A 352 -60.06 37.88 -56.50
N TYR A 353 -59.45 38.74 -55.68
CA TYR A 353 -58.25 38.37 -54.92
C TYR A 353 -58.51 37.26 -53.90
N LEU A 354 -57.54 36.37 -53.73
CA LEU A 354 -57.52 35.30 -52.72
C LEU A 354 -56.35 35.48 -51.77
N GLY A 355 -56.55 35.11 -50.51
CA GLY A 355 -55.50 35.09 -49.49
C GLY A 355 -55.26 36.44 -48.82
N ALA A 356 -54.29 36.46 -47.90
CA ALA A 356 -53.93 37.67 -47.18
C ALA A 356 -53.07 38.59 -48.04
N PRO A 357 -53.37 39.91 -48.09
CA PRO A 357 -52.43 40.87 -48.65
C PRO A 357 -51.07 40.76 -47.95
N ALA A 358 -50.00 41.20 -48.60
CA ALA A 358 -48.69 41.31 -47.97
C ALA A 358 -48.05 42.63 -48.32
N PHE A 359 -47.60 43.39 -47.33
CA PHE A 359 -46.85 44.60 -47.58
C PHE A 359 -45.37 44.28 -47.85
N GLY A 360 -44.77 44.96 -48.82
CA GLY A 360 -43.32 45.05 -48.95
C GLY A 360 -42.71 45.83 -47.78
N ALA A 361 -41.41 45.64 -47.53
CA ALA A 361 -40.71 46.18 -46.35
C ALA A 361 -40.77 47.71 -46.19
N GLU A 362 -40.99 48.45 -47.28
CA GLU A 362 -41.11 49.92 -47.26
C GLU A 362 -42.57 50.40 -47.08
N GLY A 363 -43.55 49.51 -47.04
CA GLY A 363 -44.98 49.84 -46.89
C GLY A 363 -45.61 50.52 -48.10
N ARG A 364 -44.87 50.69 -49.20
CA ARG A 364 -45.35 51.33 -50.44
C ARG A 364 -45.92 50.36 -51.47
N THR A 365 -45.70 49.06 -51.28
CA THR A 365 -46.14 48.03 -52.21
C THR A 365 -46.97 47.02 -51.43
N CYS A 366 -48.18 46.74 -51.90
CA CYS A 366 -49.02 45.66 -51.38
C CYS A 366 -49.11 44.59 -52.45
N TYR A 367 -48.74 43.37 -52.09
CA TYR A 367 -48.84 42.19 -52.95
C TYR A 367 -50.16 41.49 -52.65
N LEU A 368 -50.93 41.28 -53.72
CA LEU A 368 -52.19 40.55 -53.72
C LEU A 368 -52.04 39.33 -54.62
N THR A 369 -52.64 38.23 -54.20
CA THR A 369 -52.80 37.03 -55.04
C THR A 369 -54.15 37.09 -55.74
N ASP A 370 -54.14 37.08 -57.07
CA ASP A 370 -55.36 37.00 -57.89
C ASP A 370 -55.91 35.55 -57.91
N ARG A 371 -57.19 35.39 -58.28
CA ARG A 371 -57.91 34.11 -58.27
C ARG A 371 -57.49 33.11 -59.32
#